data_AF-A0AAE5XIX9-F1
#
_entry.id   AF-A0AAE5XIX9-F1
#
_cell.length_a   1.000
_cell.length_b   1.000
_cell.length_c   1.000
_cell.angle_alpha   90.00
_cell.angle_beta   90.00
_cell.angle_gamma   90.00
#
_symmetry.space_group_name_H-M   'P 1'
#
loop_
_entity.id
_entity.type
_entity.pdbx_description
1 polymer ?
#
loop_
_entity_poly.entity_id
_entity_poly.type
_entity_poly.pdbx_seq_one_letter_code
_entity_poly.pdbx_strand_id
1 'polypeptide(L)'
;MRYAFAFLLGAILAVALSAFAGCITFWRVASDENALFSIPVLSSENIDISDLNKRISTQAENDILAVLSLIGGPIYERGAVSVRSNKKDFEKEYSVVLINDNIPDDDSVSGYRYDIVLKRDKSDNWVLVEMTQSWRCWEDRGHTQFGVEPCM
;
A
#
# COMPACT_ATOMS: atom_id res chain seq x y z
N MET A 1 -63.11 24.96 43.01
CA MET A 1 -62.97 23.78 42.12
C MET A 1 -62.12 24.18 40.93
N ARG A 2 -60.81 23.96 41.00
CA ARG A 2 -59.84 24.16 39.91
C ARG A 2 -58.76 23.09 40.06
N TYR A 3 -58.99 21.95 39.43
CA TYR A 3 -57.96 20.95 39.14
C TYR A 3 -57.92 20.79 37.62
N ALA A 4 -56.75 20.41 37.12
CA ALA A 4 -56.42 20.14 35.72
C ALA A 4 -56.04 21.33 34.84
N PHE A 5 -54.95 22.02 35.22
CA PHE A 5 -54.07 22.70 34.27
C PHE A 5 -52.61 22.35 34.64
N ALA A 6 -52.30 21.05 34.64
CA ALA A 6 -50.98 20.53 34.99
C ALA A 6 -50.66 19.31 34.13
N PHE A 7 -50.79 19.41 32.80
CA PHE A 7 -50.46 18.30 31.90
C PHE A 7 -49.89 18.74 30.54
N LEU A 8 -49.18 19.87 30.48
CA LEU A 8 -48.66 20.36 29.19
C LEU A 8 -47.23 20.90 29.21
N LEU A 9 -46.43 20.51 30.22
CA LEU A 9 -45.01 20.88 30.29
C LEU A 9 -44.06 19.70 30.56
N GLY A 10 -44.56 18.46 30.59
CA GLY A 10 -43.76 17.26 30.88
C GLY A 10 -43.33 16.44 29.65
N ALA A 11 -43.74 16.79 28.44
CA ALA A 11 -43.58 15.92 27.26
C ALA A 11 -42.64 16.46 26.16
N ILE A 12 -41.99 17.62 26.38
CA ILE A 12 -41.04 18.18 25.39
C ILE A 12 -39.58 17.90 25.77
N LEU A 13 -39.31 17.42 26.98
CA LEU A 13 -37.94 17.20 27.46
C LEU A 13 -37.41 15.75 27.33
N ALA A 14 -38.12 14.87 26.62
CA ALA A 14 -37.71 13.46 26.46
C ALA A 14 -37.26 13.08 25.04
N VAL A 15 -37.36 13.97 24.05
CA VAL A 15 -36.99 13.66 22.65
C VAL A 15 -35.68 14.32 22.20
N ALA A 16 -35.10 15.22 23.00
CA ALA A 16 -33.85 15.90 22.65
C ALA A 16 -32.57 15.10 23.00
N LEU A 17 -32.68 13.93 23.64
CA LEU A 17 -31.52 13.18 24.16
C LEU A 17 -31.20 11.87 23.42
N SER A 18 -31.99 11.47 22.41
CA SER A 18 -31.75 10.23 21.65
C SER A 18 -31.16 10.43 20.25
N ALA A 19 -30.85 11.67 19.85
CA ALA A 19 -30.25 11.96 18.54
C ALA A 19 -28.72 12.16 18.56
N PHE A 20 -28.08 12.11 19.73
CA PHE A 20 -26.64 12.44 19.90
C PHE A 20 -25.77 11.27 20.39
N ALA A 21 -26.24 10.03 20.26
CA ALA A 21 -25.48 8.82 20.60
C ALA A 21 -25.27 7.88 19.38
N GLY A 22 -25.42 8.42 18.16
CA GLY A 22 -25.28 7.66 16.89
C GLY A 22 -24.21 8.22 15.95
N CYS A 23 -23.34 9.11 16.43
CA CYS A 23 -22.16 9.58 15.71
C CYS A 23 -20.90 9.16 16.45
N ILE A 24 -20.83 7.88 16.85
CA ILE A 24 -19.54 7.25 17.11
C ILE A 24 -18.92 7.05 15.73
N THR A 25 -18.32 8.14 15.24
CA THR A 25 -16.94 8.15 14.73
C THR A 25 -16.49 6.81 14.18
N PHE A 26 -17.09 6.41 13.07
CA PHE A 26 -16.48 5.54 12.09
C PHE A 26 -15.34 6.36 11.45
N TRP A 27 -14.27 6.61 12.22
CA TRP A 27 -13.01 7.02 11.64
C TRP A 27 -12.56 5.80 10.84
N ARG A 28 -12.94 5.78 9.55
CA ARG A 28 -12.14 5.12 8.54
C ARG A 28 -10.74 5.65 8.78
N VAL A 29 -9.90 4.81 9.38
CA VAL A 29 -8.46 4.93 9.27
C VAL A 29 -8.22 4.87 7.76
N ALA A 30 -8.17 6.04 7.13
CA ALA A 30 -7.55 6.17 5.84
C ALA A 30 -6.11 5.78 6.13
N SER A 31 -5.79 4.51 5.85
CA SER A 31 -4.42 4.02 5.81
C SER A 31 -3.68 5.01 4.93
N ASP A 32 -2.81 5.81 5.51
CA ASP A 32 -2.12 6.87 4.80
C ASP A 32 -1.11 6.19 3.89
N GLU A 33 -1.48 5.93 2.63
CA GLU A 33 -0.61 5.32 1.63
C GLU A 33 0.71 6.13 1.49
N ASN A 34 0.68 7.44 1.79
CA ASN A 34 1.89 8.26 1.82
C ASN A 34 2.81 7.95 3.00
N ALA A 35 2.27 7.43 4.11
CA ALA A 35 3.06 7.04 5.27
C ALA A 35 3.98 5.86 4.93
N LEU A 36 3.55 4.92 4.07
CA LEU A 36 4.40 3.79 3.66
C LEU A 36 5.63 4.24 2.87
N PHE A 37 5.49 5.22 1.98
CA PHE A 37 6.63 5.77 1.23
C PHE A 37 7.57 6.62 2.10
N SER A 38 7.14 7.04 3.29
CA SER A 38 7.96 7.81 4.24
C SER A 38 8.86 6.94 5.11
N ILE A 39 8.62 5.63 5.17
CA ILE A 39 9.47 4.68 5.91
C ILE A 39 10.87 4.65 5.24
N PRO A 40 11.96 4.86 6.00
CA PRO A 40 13.30 4.91 5.44
C PRO A 40 13.75 3.53 4.94
N VAL A 41 14.55 3.56 3.87
CA VAL A 41 15.27 2.40 3.34
C VAL A 41 16.73 2.51 3.77
N LEU A 42 17.17 1.62 4.65
CA LEU A 42 18.53 1.58 5.17
C LEU A 42 19.47 0.84 4.21
N SER A 43 18.96 -0.22 3.59
CA SER A 43 19.68 -1.05 2.63
C SER A 43 18.71 -1.76 1.70
N SER A 44 19.20 -2.14 0.52
CA SER A 44 18.48 -2.97 -0.44
C SER A 44 19.46 -3.91 -1.14
N GLU A 45 18.93 -5.03 -1.64
CA GLU A 45 19.69 -5.97 -2.45
C GLU A 45 19.19 -6.00 -3.89
N ASN A 46 20.09 -6.26 -4.84
CA ASN A 46 19.77 -6.38 -6.25
C ASN A 46 19.12 -7.73 -6.53
N ILE A 47 17.99 -7.73 -7.24
CA ILE A 47 17.36 -8.95 -7.74
C ILE A 47 17.85 -9.23 -9.16
N ASP A 48 18.18 -10.51 -9.45
CA ASP A 48 18.37 -10.94 -10.84
C ASP A 48 17.05 -10.90 -11.60
N ILE A 49 16.95 -9.96 -12.53
CA ILE A 49 15.76 -9.72 -13.35
C ILE A 49 15.68 -10.60 -14.60
N SER A 50 16.67 -11.47 -14.85
CA SER A 50 16.76 -12.24 -16.09
C SER A 50 15.54 -13.16 -16.29
N ASP A 51 15.14 -13.90 -15.25
CA ASP A 51 13.97 -14.79 -15.31
C ASP A 51 12.64 -14.04 -15.25
N LEU A 52 12.60 -12.90 -14.53
CA LEU A 52 11.42 -12.03 -14.51
C LEU A 52 11.14 -11.45 -15.90
N ASN A 53 12.17 -10.98 -16.61
CA ASN A 53 12.01 -10.47 -17.97
C ASN A 53 11.51 -11.56 -18.94
N LYS A 54 11.95 -12.81 -18.80
CA LYS A 54 11.38 -13.93 -19.58
C LYS A 54 9.88 -14.13 -19.30
N ARG A 55 9.48 -14.09 -18.03
CA ARG A 55 8.06 -14.19 -17.62
C ARG A 55 7.24 -13.03 -18.16
N ILE A 56 7.73 -11.80 -18.03
CA ILE A 56 7.08 -10.59 -18.55
C ILE A 56 6.88 -10.70 -20.06
N SER A 57 7.92 -11.09 -20.83
CA SER A 57 7.82 -11.21 -22.29
C SER A 57 6.83 -12.28 -22.78
N THR A 58 6.45 -13.23 -21.92
CA THR A 58 5.56 -14.35 -22.27
C THR A 58 4.15 -14.19 -21.74
N GLN A 59 3.95 -13.46 -20.64
CA GLN A 59 2.69 -13.43 -19.89
C GLN A 59 2.12 -12.02 -19.70
N ALA A 60 2.94 -10.98 -19.75
CA ALA A 60 2.46 -9.64 -19.45
C ALA A 60 1.81 -9.02 -20.70
N GLU A 61 0.55 -8.61 -20.55
CA GLU A 61 -0.08 -7.67 -21.47
C GLU A 61 0.66 -6.32 -21.42
N ASN A 62 0.29 -5.40 -22.32
CA ASN A 62 0.83 -4.04 -22.34
C ASN A 62 0.49 -3.20 -21.08
N ASP A 63 -0.12 -3.79 -20.06
CA ASP A 63 -0.48 -3.13 -18.80
C ASP A 63 0.65 -3.22 -17.76
N ILE A 64 1.04 -2.05 -17.24
CA ILE A 64 2.05 -1.95 -16.18
C ILE A 64 1.58 -2.62 -14.88
N LEU A 65 0.28 -2.58 -14.56
CA LEU A 65 -0.23 -3.21 -13.33
C LEU A 65 -0.11 -4.73 -13.39
N ALA A 66 -0.33 -5.32 -14.58
CA ALA A 66 -0.11 -6.75 -14.80
C ALA A 66 1.37 -7.11 -14.57
N VAL A 67 2.30 -6.30 -15.10
CA VAL A 67 3.75 -6.48 -14.85
C VAL A 67 4.07 -6.42 -13.35
N LEU A 68 3.55 -5.42 -12.63
CA LEU A 68 3.79 -5.28 -11.20
C LEU A 68 3.21 -6.44 -10.37
N SER A 69 2.06 -6.99 -10.78
CA SER A 69 1.47 -8.17 -10.15
C SER A 69 2.32 -9.44 -10.33
N LEU A 70 3.04 -9.57 -11.45
CA LEU A 70 3.97 -10.69 -11.68
C LEU A 70 5.21 -10.61 -10.78
N ILE A 71 5.57 -9.40 -10.36
CA ILE A 71 6.74 -9.10 -9.53
C ILE A 71 6.42 -9.29 -8.05
N GLY A 72 5.46 -8.54 -7.52
CA GLY A 72 5.15 -8.54 -6.08
C GLY A 72 4.04 -9.50 -5.67
N GLY A 73 3.44 -10.25 -6.60
CA GLY A 73 2.23 -11.02 -6.33
C GLY A 73 1.00 -10.13 -6.16
N PRO A 74 -0.07 -10.63 -5.53
CA PRO A 74 -1.25 -9.81 -5.26
C PRO A 74 -0.86 -8.65 -4.34
N ILE A 75 -1.21 -7.43 -4.76
CA ILE A 75 -1.07 -6.25 -3.90
C ILE A 75 -2.09 -6.42 -2.77
N TYR A 76 -1.61 -6.69 -1.56
CA TYR A 76 -2.47 -6.83 -0.38
C TYR A 76 -3.21 -5.52 -0.09
N GLU A 77 -4.31 -5.58 0.67
CA GLU A 77 -5.14 -4.40 1.00
C GLU A 77 -4.37 -3.25 1.66
N ARG A 78 -3.17 -3.50 2.19
CA ARG A 78 -2.28 -2.50 2.80
C ARG A 78 -1.02 -2.23 1.96
N GLY A 79 -1.02 -2.53 0.67
CA GLY A 79 0.07 -2.17 -0.24
C GLY A 79 -0.01 -0.72 -0.73
N ALA A 80 1.06 -0.25 -1.35
CA ALA A 80 1.11 1.04 -2.03
C ALA A 80 1.95 0.95 -3.31
N VAL A 81 1.54 1.66 -4.36
CA VAL A 81 2.26 1.74 -5.63
C VAL A 81 2.46 3.19 -6.03
N SER A 82 3.71 3.55 -6.31
CA SER A 82 4.07 4.85 -6.88
C SER A 82 4.72 4.64 -8.24
N VAL A 83 4.20 5.27 -9.28
CA VAL A 83 4.77 5.22 -10.63
C VAL A 83 5.17 6.62 -11.05
N ARG A 84 6.46 6.80 -11.34
CA ARG A 84 7.00 8.07 -11.85
C ARG A 84 7.66 7.85 -13.20
N SER A 85 7.15 8.51 -14.23
CA SER A 85 7.85 8.54 -15.52
C SER A 85 9.04 9.49 -15.44
N ASN A 86 10.22 8.98 -15.81
CA ASN A 86 11.42 9.76 -15.98
C ASN A 86 11.76 9.79 -17.47
N LYS A 87 11.96 10.99 -18.02
CA LYS A 87 12.46 11.12 -19.38
C LYS A 87 13.98 11.23 -19.31
N LYS A 88 14.67 10.18 -19.75
CA LYS A 88 16.12 10.18 -19.88
C LYS A 88 16.43 10.15 -21.38
N ASP A 89 16.91 11.28 -21.88
CA ASP A 89 17.15 11.52 -23.31
C ASP A 89 15.88 11.34 -24.18
N PHE A 90 15.79 10.21 -24.89
CA PHE A 90 14.72 9.84 -25.82
C PHE A 90 13.97 8.57 -25.41
N GLU A 91 14.47 7.81 -24.42
CA GLU A 91 13.79 6.63 -23.88
C GLU A 91 12.97 7.02 -22.65
N LYS A 92 11.72 6.51 -22.59
CA LYS A 92 10.85 6.74 -21.44
C LYS A 92 11.07 5.63 -20.43
N GLU A 93 11.73 5.97 -19.34
CA GLU A 93 11.91 5.09 -18.19
C GLU A 93 10.82 5.39 -17.15
N TYR A 94 10.49 4.39 -16.35
CA TYR A 94 9.52 4.48 -15.28
C TYR A 94 10.17 3.95 -14.01
N SER A 95 10.29 4.81 -13.01
CA SER A 95 10.65 4.39 -11.67
C SER A 95 9.38 4.05 -10.93
N VAL A 96 9.30 2.82 -10.44
CA VAL A 96 8.17 2.31 -9.69
C VAL A 96 8.63 1.92 -8.30
N VAL A 97 7.87 2.32 -7.28
CA VAL A 97 8.00 1.80 -5.92
C VAL A 97 6.75 0.99 -5.63
N LEU A 98 6.92 -0.31 -5.39
CA LEU A 98 5.87 -1.24 -5.01
C LEU A 98 6.12 -1.68 -3.57
N ILE A 99 5.16 -1.41 -2.69
CA ILE A 99 5.19 -1.83 -1.29
C ILE A 99 4.03 -2.78 -1.05
N ASN A 100 4.32 -3.96 -0.52
CA ASN A 100 3.33 -4.89 0.02
C ASN A 100 3.51 -4.91 1.54
N ASP A 101 2.52 -4.43 2.26
CA ASP A 101 2.61 -4.31 3.71
C ASP A 101 1.58 -5.16 4.45
N ASN A 102 1.89 -5.44 5.72
CA ASN A 102 1.10 -6.26 6.63
C ASN A 102 0.79 -7.65 6.05
N ILE A 103 1.84 -8.37 5.65
CA ILE A 103 1.76 -9.69 5.01
C ILE A 103 1.34 -10.74 6.05
N PRO A 104 0.10 -11.27 6.00
CA PRO A 104 -0.42 -12.13 7.06
C PRO A 104 0.15 -13.55 7.06
N ASP A 105 0.69 -13.98 5.91
CA ASP A 105 1.18 -15.35 5.69
C ASP A 105 2.65 -15.53 6.13
N ASP A 106 3.33 -14.44 6.49
CA ASP A 106 4.73 -14.42 6.93
C ASP A 106 4.79 -14.02 8.42
N ASP A 107 5.37 -14.88 9.25
CA ASP A 107 5.44 -14.70 10.70
C ASP A 107 6.60 -13.80 11.16
N SER A 108 7.48 -13.44 10.23
CA SER A 108 8.72 -12.72 10.50
C SER A 108 8.76 -11.38 9.76
N VAL A 109 8.40 -11.38 8.48
CA VAL A 109 8.39 -10.20 7.62
C VAL A 109 7.00 -9.55 7.63
N SER A 110 6.93 -8.30 8.05
CA SER A 110 5.68 -7.54 7.99
C SER A 110 5.42 -6.92 6.62
N GLY A 111 6.45 -6.67 5.81
CA GLY A 111 6.26 -6.11 4.47
C GLY A 111 7.50 -6.12 3.57
N TYR A 112 7.26 -6.12 2.26
CA TYR A 112 8.28 -6.02 1.22
C TYR A 112 8.18 -4.68 0.47
N ARG A 113 9.32 -4.15 0.07
CA ARG A 113 9.44 -3.02 -0.83
C ARG A 113 10.31 -3.39 -2.02
N TYR A 114 9.83 -3.04 -3.20
CA TYR A 114 10.53 -3.17 -4.46
C TYR A 114 10.70 -1.80 -5.10
N ASP A 115 11.94 -1.42 -5.38
CA ASP A 115 12.27 -0.26 -6.20
C ASP A 115 12.67 -0.77 -7.58
N ILE A 116 11.90 -0.39 -8.60
CA ILE A 116 11.88 -1.01 -9.91
C ILE A 116 12.10 0.06 -10.98
N VAL A 117 12.98 -0.21 -11.95
CA VAL A 117 13.13 0.60 -13.15
C VAL A 117 12.63 -0.20 -14.35
N LEU A 118 11.63 0.34 -15.03
CA LEU A 118 11.01 -0.24 -16.22
C LEU A 118 11.22 0.66 -17.43
N LYS A 119 11.28 0.06 -18.61
CA LYS A 119 11.16 0.79 -19.87
C LYS A 119 10.35 0.02 -20.90
N ARG A 120 9.97 0.71 -21.97
CA ARG A 120 9.45 0.06 -23.18
C ARG A 120 10.61 -0.25 -24.13
N ASP A 121 10.63 -1.45 -24.69
CA ASP A 121 11.54 -1.81 -25.76
C ASP A 121 11.05 -1.28 -27.13
N LYS A 122 11.78 -1.62 -28.21
CA LYS A 122 11.43 -1.19 -29.57
C LYS A 122 10.14 -1.82 -30.11
N SER A 123 9.69 -2.91 -29.49
CA SER A 123 8.46 -3.63 -29.81
C SER A 123 7.31 -3.22 -28.88
N ASP A 124 7.50 -2.15 -28.11
CA ASP A 124 6.57 -1.63 -27.10
C ASP A 124 6.27 -2.62 -25.96
N ASN A 125 7.17 -3.55 -25.66
CA ASN A 125 7.04 -4.44 -24.50
C ASN A 125 7.68 -3.83 -23.26
N TRP A 126 7.13 -4.15 -22.08
CA TRP A 126 7.78 -3.82 -20.81
C TRP A 126 9.04 -4.65 -20.59
N VAL A 127 10.11 -3.99 -20.18
CA VAL A 127 11.39 -4.61 -19.81
C VAL A 127 11.85 -4.02 -18.48
N LEU A 128 12.18 -4.89 -17.53
CA LEU A 128 12.90 -4.52 -16.31
C LEU A 128 14.33 -4.16 -16.66
N VAL A 129 14.77 -3.00 -16.17
CA VAL A 129 16.14 -2.49 -16.30
C VAL A 129 16.91 -2.76 -15.01
N GLU A 130 16.26 -2.50 -13.87
CA GLU A 130 16.84 -2.65 -12.54
C GLU A 130 15.72 -2.98 -11.55
N MET A 131 16.07 -3.75 -10.52
CA MET A 131 15.16 -4.06 -9.44
C MET A 131 15.96 -4.29 -8.16
N THR A 132 15.59 -3.58 -7.10
CA THR A 132 16.09 -3.86 -5.75
C THR A 132 14.95 -4.21 -4.82
N GLN A 133 15.25 -5.04 -3.81
CA GLN A 133 14.31 -5.42 -2.77
C GLN A 133 14.85 -5.06 -1.39
N SER A 134 13.93 -4.73 -0.51
CA SER A 134 14.14 -4.62 0.93
C SER A 134 12.86 -5.10 1.64
N TRP A 135 12.98 -5.42 2.91
CA TRP A 135 11.85 -5.86 3.72
C TRP A 135 11.85 -5.17 5.07
N ARG A 136 10.76 -5.33 5.83
CA ARG A 136 10.66 -4.89 7.22
C ARG A 136 10.05 -6.01 8.04
N CYS A 137 10.51 -6.15 9.27
CA CYS A 137 10.06 -7.18 10.18
C CYS A 137 8.85 -6.72 10.98
N TRP A 138 8.07 -7.69 11.47
CA TRP A 138 7.09 -7.41 12.51
C TRP A 138 7.74 -6.76 13.74
N GLU A 139 6.92 -6.05 14.52
CA GLU A 139 7.36 -5.53 15.81
C GLU A 139 7.88 -6.70 16.68
N ASP A 140 8.97 -6.45 17.40
CA ASP A 140 9.73 -7.45 18.17
C ASP A 140 10.42 -8.56 17.37
N ARG A 141 10.40 -8.48 16.03
CA ARG A 141 11.04 -9.46 15.12
C ARG A 141 12.23 -8.89 14.35
N GLY A 142 12.66 -7.67 14.65
CA GLY A 142 13.83 -7.06 14.01
C GLY A 142 13.65 -5.59 13.70
N HIS A 143 14.12 -5.18 12.52
CA HIS A 143 14.03 -3.79 12.06
C HIS A 143 12.65 -3.48 11.47
N THR A 144 12.12 -2.31 11.78
CA THR A 144 10.81 -1.84 11.28
C THR A 144 10.94 -0.88 10.09
N GLN A 145 12.16 -0.42 9.81
CA GLN A 145 12.56 0.24 8.57
C GLN A 145 12.77 -0.79 7.45
N PHE A 146 12.82 -0.34 6.20
CA PHE A 146 13.19 -1.22 5.09
C PHE A 146 14.69 -1.49 5.11
N GLY A 147 15.08 -2.76 5.13
CA GLY A 147 16.47 -3.23 5.20
C GLY A 147 16.63 -4.62 4.58
N VAL A 148 17.83 -5.18 4.69
CA VAL A 148 18.14 -6.55 4.25
C VAL A 148 18.68 -7.42 5.40
N GLU A 149 18.64 -6.90 6.62
CA GLU A 149 18.96 -7.66 7.80
C GLU A 149 17.90 -8.75 8.02
N PRO A 150 18.27 -9.96 8.45
CA PRO A 150 17.28 -11.01 8.72
C PRO A 150 16.32 -10.62 9.85
N CYS A 151 15.04 -10.99 9.68
CA CYS A 151 14.07 -11.00 10.78
C CYS A 151 14.32 -12.20 11.72
N MET A 152 13.89 -12.08 12.97
CA MET A 152 14.13 -13.03 14.07
C MET A 152 12.96 -13.95 14.40
#